data_AF-A0A7C2MVH8-F1
#
_entry.id   AF-A0A7C2MVH8-F1
#
_cell.length_a   1.000
_cell.length_b   1.000
_cell.length_c   1.000
_cell.angle_alpha   90.00
_cell.angle_beta   90.00
_cell.angle_gamma   90.00
#
_symmetry.space_group_name_H-M   'P 1'
#
loop_
_entity.id
_entity.type
_entity.pdbx_description
1 polymer ?
#
loop_
_entity_poly.entity_id
_entity_poly.type
_entity_poly.pdbx_seq_one_letter_code
_entity_poly.pdbx_strand_id
1 'polypeptide(L)' 'MERIYKILGEAGVTSIIIEHDMDIMFKYSSRIIVMYQGRVVADGKPDEIKNRDDIKGLLLGEIYD' A
#
# COMPACT_ATOMS: atom_id res chain seq x y z
N MET A 1 12.34 -4.21 6.92
CA MET A 1 11.00 -4.77 6.65
C MET A 1 10.98 -5.84 5.56
N GLU A 2 11.75 -5.73 4.47
CA GLU A 2 11.75 -6.72 3.36
C GLU A 2 11.83 -8.21 3.76
N ARG A 3 12.66 -8.57 4.75
CA ARG A 3 12.79 -9.96 5.22
C ARG A 3 11.48 -10.52 5.77
N ILE A 4 10.70 -9.71 6.48
CA ILE A 4 9.41 -10.12 7.05
C ILE A 4 8.43 -10.42 5.92
N TYR A 5 8.31 -9.52 4.94
CA TYR A 5 7.46 -9.72 3.77
C TYR A 5 7.83 -10.98 2.99
N LYS A 6 9.13 -11.23 2.79
CA LYS A 6 9.61 -12.43 2.10
C LYS A 6 9.21 -13.71 2.86
N ILE A 7 9.45 -13.77 4.17
CA ILE A 7 9.09 -14.94 4.99
C ILE A 7 7.58 -15.16 4.98
N LEU A 8 6.78 -14.10 5.12
CA LEU A 8 5.32 -14.21 5.10
C LEU A 8 4.79 -14.74 3.76
N GLY A 9 5.36 -14.28 2.64
CA GLY A 9 5.05 -14.79 1.31
C GLY A 9 5.44 -16.25 1.12
N GLU A 10 6.64 -16.65 1.58
CA GLU A 10 7.13 -18.03 1.51
C GLU A 10 6.35 -18.99 2.42
N ALA A 11 5.87 -18.51 3.57
CA ALA A 11 5.09 -19.29 4.52
C ALA A 11 3.66 -19.57 4.04
N GLY A 12 3.19 -18.93 2.97
CA GLY A 12 1.85 -19.14 2.42
C GLY A 12 0.71 -18.71 3.35
N VAL A 13 0.98 -17.82 4.29
CA VAL A 13 -0.02 -17.29 5.24
C VAL A 13 -0.68 -16.04 4.70
N THR A 14 -1.93 -15.79 5.10
CA THR A 14 -2.57 -14.48 4.85
C THR A 14 -2.04 -13.47 5.88
N SER A 15 -1.49 -12.36 5.40
CA SER A 15 -0.97 -11.28 6.24
C SER A 15 -1.62 -9.94 5.89
N ILE A 16 -1.80 -9.10 6.91
CA ILE A 16 -2.19 -7.69 6.77
C ILE A 16 -1.03 -6.88 7.34
N ILE A 17 -0.52 -5.95 6.55
CA ILE A 17 0.63 -5.13 6.93
C ILE A 17 0.29 -3.66 6.69
N ILE A 18 0.62 -2.82 7.67
CA ILE A 18 0.42 -1.37 7.62
C ILE A 18 1.80 -0.74 7.49
N GLU A 19 2.03 0.02 6.43
CA GLU A 19 3.31 0.67 6.13
C GLU A 19 3.10 2.05 5.53
N HIS A 20 4.13 2.89 5.67
CA HIS A 20 4.24 4.18 5.00
C HIS A 20 5.20 4.14 3.79
N ASP A 21 6.01 3.09 3.66
CA ASP A 21 6.93 2.91 2.54
C ASP A 21 6.20 2.33 1.32
N MET A 22 5.96 3.19 0.32
CA MET A 22 5.24 2.82 -0.89
C MET A 22 5.99 1.81 -1.77
N ASP A 23 7.32 1.86 -1.82
CA ASP A 23 8.09 0.92 -2.63
C ASP A 23 7.95 -0.50 -2.07
N ILE A 24 7.97 -0.64 -0.75
CA ILE A 24 7.69 -1.90 -0.06
C ILE A 24 6.26 -2.36 -0.32
N MET A 25 5.27 -1.46 -0.19
CA MET A 25 3.87 -1.82 -0.45
C MET A 25 3.65 -2.30 -1.88
N PHE A 26 4.21 -1.61 -2.89
CA PHE A 26 4.03 -1.99 -4.28
C PHE A 26 4.76 -3.27 -4.66
N LYS A 27 5.91 -3.54 -4.03
CA LYS A 27 6.75 -4.71 -4.34
C LYS A 27 6.22 -6.00 -3.74
N TYR A 28 5.63 -5.96 -2.54
CA TYR A 28 5.33 -7.18 -1.78
C TYR A 28 3.84 -7.45 -1.54
N SER A 29 2.96 -6.46 -1.71
CA SER A 29 1.53 -6.65 -1.47
C SER A 29 0.83 -7.24 -2.69
N SER A 30 -0.15 -8.12 -2.47
CA SER A 30 -1.05 -8.60 -3.53
C SER A 30 -2.26 -7.68 -3.73
N ARG A 31 -2.60 -6.89 -2.70
CA ARG A 31 -3.71 -5.92 -2.64
C ARG A 31 -3.31 -4.78 -1.72
N ILE A 32 -3.67 -3.56 -2.07
CA ILE A 32 -3.41 -2.36 -1.29
C ILE A 32 -4.75 -1.67 -1.00
N ILE A 33 -4.94 -1.31 0.27
CA ILE A 33 -6.07 -0.49 0.72
C ILE A 33 -5.49 0.82 1.23
N VAL A 34 -6.00 1.93 0.69
CA VAL A 34 -5.61 3.27 1.13
C VAL A 34 -6.72 3.85 1.99
N MET A 35 -6.35 4.30 3.18
CA MET A 35 -7.25 4.94 4.12
C MET A 35 -6.85 6.39 4.34
N TYR A 36 -7.85 7.26 4.38
CA TYR A 36 -7.67 8.67 4.68
C TYR A 36 -8.89 9.22 5.41
N GLN A 37 -8.65 9.97 6.49
CA GLN A 37 -9.70 10.52 7.38
C GLN A 37 -10.77 9.46 7.79
N GLY A 38 -10.31 8.27 8.16
CA GLY A 38 -11.18 7.18 8.61
C GLY A 38 -12.02 6.52 7.50
N ARG A 39 -11.75 6.81 6.22
CA ARG A 39 -12.45 6.22 5.08
C ARG A 39 -11.48 5.50 4.16
N VAL A 40 -11.95 4.41 3.54
CA VAL A 40 -11.23 3.76 2.44
C VAL A 40 -11.42 4.60 1.19
N VAL A 41 -10.32 5.07 0.61
CA VAL A 41 -10.30 5.94 -0.59
C VAL A 41 -9.78 5.20 -1.84
N ALA A 42 -9.08 4.09 -1.63
CA ALA A 42 -8.71 3.17 -2.71
C ALA A 42 -8.57 1.73 -2.19
N ASP A 43 -8.83 0.79 -3.08
CA ASP A 43 -8.74 -0.64 -2.83
C ASP A 43 -8.49 -1.34 -4.17
N GLY A 44 -7.33 -1.98 -4.33
CA GLY A 44 -6.97 -2.58 -5.61
C GLY A 44 -5.60 -3.24 -5.62
N LYS A 45 -5.19 -3.69 -6.80
CA LYS A 45 -3.85 -4.25 -7.03
C LYS A 45 -2.78 -3.15 -6.95
N PRO A 46 -1.52 -3.49 -6.61
CA PRO A 46 -0.41 -2.54 -6.59
C PRO A 46 -0.32 -1.64 -7.82
N ASP A 47 -0.43 -2.21 -9.02
CA ASP A 47 -0.32 -1.45 -10.28
C ASP A 47 -1.51 -0.50 -10.49
N GLU A 48 -2.71 -0.86 -10.03
CA GLU A 48 -3.89 0.00 -10.10
C GLU A 48 -3.72 1.21 -9.18
N ILE A 49 -3.21 0.99 -7.96
CA ILE A 49 -2.96 2.06 -6.99
C ILE A 49 -1.78 2.95 -7.43
N LYS A 50 -0.70 2.35 -7.94
CA LYS A 50 0.50 3.06 -8.40
C LYS A 50 0.22 4.03 -9.56
N ASN A 51 -0.82 3.78 -10.35
CA ASN A 51 -1.21 4.63 -11.48
C ASN A 51 -2.27 5.69 -11.11
N ARG A 52 -2.65 5.81 -9.83
CA ARG A 52 -3.63 6.79 -9.34
C ARG A 52 -2.96 8.04 -8.78
N ASP A 53 -2.93 9.11 -9.57
CA ASP A 53 -2.31 10.38 -9.16
C ASP A 53 -3.06 11.06 -8.01
N ASP A 54 -4.37 10.89 -7.91
CA ASP A 54 -5.20 11.35 -6.79
C ASP A 54 -4.79 10.71 -5.46
N ILE A 55 -4.32 9.46 -5.50
CA ILE A 55 -3.83 8.73 -4.33
C ILE A 55 -2.39 9.11 -3.99
N LYS A 56 -1.52 9.30 -4.99
CA LYS A 56 -0.14 9.75 -4.76
C LYS A 56 -0.09 11.09 -4.03
N GLY A 57 -0.87 12.07 -4.50
CA GLY A 57 -0.94 13.38 -3.86
C GLY A 57 -1.39 13.27 -2.40
N LEU A 58 -2.34 12.38 -2.11
CA LEU A 58 -2.87 12.16 -0.77
C LEU A 58 -1.83 11.54 0.18
N LEU A 59 -1.03 10.60 -0.34
CA LEU A 59 -0.02 9.87 0.41
C LEU A 59 1.28 10.68 0.61
N LEU A 60 1.61 11.57 -0.33
CA LEU A 60 2.77 12.47 -0.27
C LEU A 60 2.51 13.77 0.52
N GLY A 61 1.25 14.00 0.92
CA GLY A 61 0.85 15.22 1.62
C GLY A 61 0.72 16.46 0.72
N GLU A 62 0.78 16.28 -0.61
CA GLU A 62 0.70 17.37 -1.60
C GLU A 62 -0.73 17.95 -1.77
N ILE A 63 -1.75 17.33 -1.16
CA ILE A 63 -3.14 17.84 -1.16
C ILE A 63 -3.36 18.84 -0.01
N TYR A 64 -2.31 19.25 0.69
CA TYR A 64 -2.36 20.33 1.68
C TYR A 64 -1.36 21.44 1.32
N ASP A 65 -1.89 22.47 0.64
CA ASP A 65 -1.53 23.88 0.81
C ASP A 65 -2.83 24.70 0.85
#